data_AF-A0A3S2X9R9-F1
#
_entry.id   AF-A0A3S2X9R9-F1
#
_cell.length_a   1.000
_cell.length_b   1.000
_cell.length_c   1.000
_cell.angle_alpha   90.00
_cell.angle_beta   90.00
_cell.angle_gamma   90.00
#
_symmetry.space_group_name_H-M   'P 1'
#
loop_
_entity.id
_entity.type
_entity.pdbx_description
1 polymer ?
#
loop_
_entity_poly.entity_id
_entity_poly.type
_entity_poly.pdbx_seq_one_letter_code
_entity_poly.pdbx_strand_id
1 'polypeptide(L)' 'MAKTNGTPIAGKIYNSDDYKSTESVSKGLAETHEQTSDTYMEGTVDGLTENAADKEKH' A
#
# COMPACT_ATOMS: atom_id res chain seq x y z
N MET A 1 9.97 25.64 23.57
CA MET A 1 9.60 25.14 22.23
C MET A 1 8.64 23.98 22.42
N ALA A 2 7.44 24.04 21.84
CA ALA A 2 6.44 22.99 22.01
C ALA A 2 6.89 21.72 21.30
N LYS A 3 7.01 20.61 22.02
CA LYS A 3 7.31 19.29 21.47
C LYS A 3 6.08 18.84 20.69
N THR A 4 6.16 18.82 19.36
CA THR A 4 5.11 18.28 18.50
C THR A 4 5.04 16.77 18.73
N ASN A 5 3.95 16.29 19.32
CA ASN A 5 3.71 14.88 19.65
C ASN A 5 3.33 14.04 18.40
N GLY A 6 3.82 14.39 17.21
CA GLY A 6 3.53 13.69 15.96
C GLY A 6 4.74 12.92 15.45
N THR A 7 4.51 11.72 14.89
CA THR A 7 5.55 10.95 14.21
C THR A 7 6.09 11.76 13.03
N PRO A 8 7.39 12.09 12.98
CA PRO A 8 7.95 12.87 11.88
C PRO A 8 7.89 12.07 10.57
N ILE A 9 7.34 12.70 9.52
CA ILE A 9 7.26 12.15 8.15
C ILE A 9 8.59 12.27 7.43
N ALA A 10 9.34 13.35 7.67
CA ALA A 10 10.61 13.61 6.98
C ALA A 10 11.61 12.47 7.28
N GLY A 11 12.17 11.88 6.22
CA GLY A 11 13.16 10.80 6.33
C GLY A 11 12.59 9.40 6.52
N LYS A 12 11.26 9.21 6.55
CA LYS A 12 10.66 7.88 6.46
C LYS A 12 10.89 7.28 5.07
N ILE A 13 11.31 6.03 5.03
CA ILE A 13 11.53 5.25 3.81
C ILE A 13 10.54 4.10 3.81
N TYR A 14 9.95 3.82 2.65
CA TYR A 14 9.05 2.68 2.49
C TYR A 14 9.74 1.37 2.91
N ASN A 15 8.99 0.54 3.64
CA ASN A 15 9.32 -0.84 3.95
C ASN A 15 8.03 -1.66 3.79
N SER A 16 8.10 -2.77 3.06
CA SER A 16 6.93 -3.63 2.84
C SER A 16 6.35 -4.18 4.14
N ASP A 17 7.18 -4.47 5.14
CA ASP A 17 6.73 -5.02 6.43
C ASP A 17 5.96 -3.98 7.28
N ASP A 18 6.05 -2.69 6.94
CA ASP A 18 5.41 -1.62 7.72
C ASP A 18 3.88 -1.63 7.64
N TYR A 19 3.26 -2.43 6.76
CA TYR A 19 1.81 -2.65 6.78
C TYR A 19 1.30 -3.20 8.14
N LYS A 20 2.19 -3.90 8.87
CA LYS A 20 1.96 -4.39 10.24
C LYS A 20 2.36 -3.40 11.33
N SER A 21 2.96 -2.26 10.96
CA SER A 21 3.49 -1.29 11.91
C SER A 21 2.36 -0.69 12.76
N THR A 22 2.68 -0.41 14.02
CA THR A 22 1.81 0.36 14.92
C THR A 22 1.93 1.87 14.70
N GLU A 23 2.97 2.32 13.98
CA GLU A 23 3.17 3.71 13.60
C GLU A 23 2.32 4.06 12.38
N SER A 24 1.33 4.94 12.57
CA SER A 24 0.34 5.28 11.55
C SER A 24 0.94 5.80 10.24
N VAL A 25 2.01 6.59 10.32
CA VAL A 25 2.71 7.12 9.13
C VAL A 25 3.38 6.01 8.33
N SER A 26 4.11 5.11 9.00
CA SER A 26 4.78 3.98 8.36
C SER A 26 3.77 3.03 7.72
N LYS A 27 2.70 2.72 8.46
CA LYS A 27 1.63 1.86 7.99
C LYS A 27 0.93 2.43 6.76
N GLY A 28 0.52 3.71 6.81
CA GLY A 28 -0.11 4.36 5.66
C GLY A 28 0.80 4.47 4.44
N LEU A 29 2.12 4.69 4.65
CA LEU A 29 3.09 4.68 3.56
C LEU A 29 3.19 3.29 2.90
N ALA A 30 3.18 2.22 3.69
CA ALA A 30 3.21 0.86 3.16
C ALA A 30 1.91 0.49 2.43
N GLU A 31 0.74 0.76 3.05
CA GLU A 31 -0.58 0.46 2.48
C GLU A 31 -0.80 1.17 1.13
N THR A 32 -0.43 2.46 1.03
CA THR A 32 -0.59 3.20 -0.23
C THR A 32 0.37 2.74 -1.32
N HIS A 33 1.55 2.23 -0.95
CA HIS A 33 2.48 1.62 -1.89
C HIS A 33 1.93 0.29 -2.43
N GLU A 34 1.37 -0.55 -1.56
CA GLU A 34 0.70 -1.80 -1.91
C GLU A 34 -0.49 -1.53 -2.84
N GLN A 35 -1.41 -0.63 -2.45
CA GLN A 35 -2.57 -0.26 -3.28
C GLN A 35 -2.15 0.24 -4.68
N THR A 36 -1.07 1.00 -4.77
CA THR A 36 -0.54 1.48 -6.07
C THR A 36 0.01 0.32 -6.90
N SER A 37 0.74 -0.60 -6.29
CA SER A 37 1.29 -1.79 -6.94
C SER A 37 0.18 -2.73 -7.43
N ASP A 38 -0.82 -2.97 -6.58
CA ASP A 38 -1.97 -3.83 -6.89
C ASP A 38 -2.78 -3.24 -8.04
N THR A 39 -3.10 -1.94 -7.98
CA THR A 39 -3.82 -1.26 -9.07
C THR A 39 -3.05 -1.33 -10.39
N TYR A 40 -1.73 -1.18 -10.34
CA TYR A 40 -0.89 -1.29 -11.53
C TYR A 40 -0.93 -2.72 -12.09
N MET A 41 -0.78 -3.74 -11.23
CA MET A 41 -0.80 -5.15 -11.63
C MET A 41 -2.17 -5.57 -12.18
N GLU A 42 -3.25 -5.24 -11.47
CA GLU A 42 -4.63 -5.54 -11.87
C GLU A 42 -5.00 -4.85 -13.19
N GLY A 43 -4.46 -3.66 -13.43
CA GLY A 43 -4.63 -2.93 -14.69
C GLY A 43 -3.85 -3.49 -15.89
N THR A 44 -2.95 -4.47 -15.69
CA THR A 44 -2.21 -5.11 -16.78
C THR A 44 -3.05 -6.15 -17.53
N VAL A 45 -2.59 -6.58 -18.72
CA VAL A 45 -3.29 -7.62 -19.52
C VAL A 45 -3.46 -8.93 -18.74
N ASP A 46 -2.44 -9.31 -17.97
CA ASP A 46 -2.50 -10.48 -17.09
C ASP A 46 -3.59 -10.29 -16.03
N GLY A 47 -3.60 -9.11 -15.41
CA GLY A 47 -4.61 -8.67 -14.43
C GLY A 47 -6.06 -8.64 -14.94
N LEU A 48 -6.26 -8.27 -16.20
CA LEU A 48 -7.58 -8.29 -16.83
C LEU A 48 -8.04 -9.72 -17.15
N THR A 49 -7.11 -10.61 -17.47
CA THR A 49 -7.41 -12.00 -17.84
C THR A 49 -7.80 -12.82 -16.61
N GLU A 50 -7.09 -12.66 -15.48
CA GLU A 50 -7.47 -13.28 -14.20
C GLU A 50 -8.84 -12.81 -13.73
N ASN A 51 -9.10 -11.50 -13.77
CA ASN A 51 -10.41 -10.92 -13.43
C ASN A 51 -11.55 -11.46 -14.30
N ALA A 52 -11.31 -11.67 -15.59
CA ALA A 52 -12.31 -12.24 -16.49
C ALA A 52 -12.60 -13.72 -16.14
N ALA A 53 -11.56 -14.50 -15.85
CA ALA A 53 -11.70 -15.90 -15.45
C ALA A 53 -12.41 -16.07 -14.10
N ASP A 54 -12.16 -15.17 -13.15
CA ASP A 54 -12.84 -15.18 -11.85
C ASP A 54 -14.32 -14.82 -11.98
N LYS A 55 -14.67 -13.89 -12.89
CA LYS A 55 -16.08 -13.57 -13.20
C LYS A 55 -16.84 -14.71 -13.89
N GLU A 56 -16.15 -15.65 -14.53
CA GLU A 56 -16.78 -16.81 -15.17
C GLU A 56 -17.04 -17.95 -14.17
N LYS A 57 -16.38 -17.94 -13.00
CA LYS A 57 -16.53 -18.96 -11.94
C LYS A 57 -17.68 -18.70 -10.96
N HIS A 58 -18.37 -17.56 -11.06
CA HIS A 58 -19.47 -17.15 -10.20
C HIS A 58 -20.70 -16.76 -11.02
#